data_AF-A0A1Y2D3X0-F1
#
_entry.id   AF-A0A1Y2D3X0-F1
#
_cell.length_a   1.000
_cell.length_b   1.000
_cell.length_c   1.000
_cell.angle_alpha   90.00
_cell.angle_beta   90.00
_cell.angle_gamma   90.00
#
_symmetry.space_group_name_H-M   'P 1'
#
loop_
_entity.id
_entity.type
_entity.pdbx_description
1 polymer ?
#
loop_
_entity_poly.entity_id
_entity_poly.type
_entity_poly.pdbx_seq_one_letter_code
_entity_poly.pdbx_strand_id
1 'polypeptide(L)'
;MDTMREVFTASSALESYSYERLEILGDAFLKLASSADLFHRYPNANEGDLSKMRSSVVSNQNLFNVAKRFDFGGLMPLEIQRKFSEKRLADFVEAFIGASFVNGGVESSINLLHTFGLVNETALTILGTKDLKSDWSLDESATFAPTITFSNDGFNLEKLESRIGYKFRNEKLASQAMTHQSYSLNLPSYEALEFLGDAVLDWIVMQYLFHTYSTLSPDKLTDLRQAAVNNESFCRLAVSIGLQEHLRHIHGSCRCDTEGPKVLGDLFEALVGAFMLIRVTACDSVASDEALLSGFWLRFVNPLVVSKSPVRQMHEHLQSIGFETDEVWYQFSEIDSVFCCKIFLLDTNIAEDTGNSRQLSKREHVFEL
;
A
#
# COMPACT_ATOMS: atom_id res chain seq x y z
N MET A 1 11.53 26.67 4.94
CA MET A 1 11.38 26.81 3.48
C MET A 1 9.89 26.71 3.19
N ASP A 2 9.31 27.57 2.36
CA ASP A 2 7.86 27.52 2.07
C ASP A 2 7.56 26.30 1.20
N THR A 3 7.15 25.18 1.80
CA THR A 3 6.67 23.97 1.11
C THR A 3 5.56 24.30 0.10
N MET A 4 4.77 25.35 0.37
CA MET A 4 3.75 25.85 -0.56
C MET A 4 4.33 26.43 -1.85
N ARG A 5 5.54 27.00 -1.83
CA ARG A 5 6.23 27.46 -3.06
C ARG A 5 6.75 26.29 -3.88
N GLU A 6 7.19 25.21 -3.23
CA GLU A 6 7.66 23.98 -3.89
C GLU A 6 6.54 23.31 -4.69
N VAL A 7 5.29 23.32 -4.20
CA VAL A 7 4.12 22.79 -4.94
C VAL A 7 3.94 23.47 -6.31
N PHE A 8 4.19 24.78 -6.40
CA PHE A 8 4.05 25.52 -7.67
C PHE A 8 5.26 25.37 -8.60
N THR A 9 6.26 24.56 -8.24
CA THR A 9 7.50 24.42 -9.02
C THR A 9 7.53 23.07 -9.72
N ALA A 10 7.35 23.06 -11.04
CA ALA A 10 7.46 21.85 -11.86
C ALA A 10 8.94 21.52 -12.16
N SER A 11 9.29 20.25 -12.31
CA SER A 11 10.63 19.79 -12.75
C SER A 11 11.09 20.45 -14.06
N SER A 12 10.14 20.76 -14.96
CA SER A 12 10.41 21.53 -16.18
C SER A 12 10.89 22.97 -15.98
N ALA A 13 10.77 23.52 -14.77
CA ALA A 13 11.26 24.86 -14.42
C ALA A 13 12.77 24.90 -14.12
N LEU A 14 13.46 23.74 -14.09
CA LEU A 14 14.92 23.62 -13.83
C LEU A 14 15.38 24.24 -12.50
N GLU A 15 14.46 24.41 -11.56
CA GLU A 15 14.73 24.81 -10.17
C GLU A 15 15.28 23.63 -9.36
N SER A 16 15.92 23.89 -8.21
CA SER A 16 16.48 22.84 -7.36
C SER A 16 15.44 21.96 -6.64
N TYR A 17 14.14 22.18 -6.87
CA TYR A 17 13.01 21.55 -6.19
C TYR A 17 11.83 21.37 -7.16
N SER A 18 11.10 20.26 -7.01
CA SER A 18 9.99 19.82 -7.89
C SER A 18 8.84 19.28 -7.04
N TYR A 19 7.60 19.60 -7.42
CA TYR A 19 6.40 19.11 -6.74
C TYR A 19 6.29 17.57 -6.71
N GLU A 20 7.01 16.86 -7.59
CA GLU A 20 6.94 15.40 -7.77
C GLU A 20 7.25 14.60 -6.49
N ARG A 21 8.13 15.09 -5.60
CA ARG A 21 8.34 14.42 -4.29
C ARG A 21 7.10 14.52 -3.40
N LEU A 22 6.44 15.69 -3.42
CA LEU A 22 5.21 15.93 -2.67
C LEU A 22 4.03 15.18 -3.30
N GLU A 23 4.00 15.04 -4.63
CA GLU A 23 3.04 14.21 -5.37
C GLU A 23 3.10 12.76 -4.86
N ILE A 24 4.28 12.14 -4.84
CA ILE A 24 4.45 10.75 -4.39
C ILE A 24 3.96 10.57 -2.94
N LEU A 25 4.25 11.53 -2.05
CA LEU A 25 3.78 11.52 -0.67
C LEU A 25 2.25 11.70 -0.60
N GLY A 26 1.71 12.63 -1.39
CA GLY A 26 0.30 12.95 -1.44
C GLY A 26 -0.56 11.82 -2.01
N ASP A 27 -0.10 11.13 -3.04
CA ASP A 27 -0.72 9.90 -3.59
C ASP A 27 -0.84 8.83 -2.49
N ALA A 28 0.24 8.55 -1.76
CA ALA A 28 0.23 7.58 -0.67
C ALA A 28 -0.74 8.00 0.45
N PHE A 29 -0.77 9.29 0.82
CA PHE A 29 -1.70 9.79 1.83
C PHE A 29 -3.16 9.72 1.37
N LEU A 30 -3.44 10.10 0.13
CA LEU A 30 -4.76 10.04 -0.47
C LEU A 30 -5.28 8.60 -0.50
N LYS A 31 -4.43 7.63 -0.88
CA LYS A 31 -4.76 6.20 -0.81
C LYS A 31 -5.09 5.75 0.60
N LEU A 32 -4.29 6.14 1.60
CA LEU A 32 -4.59 5.84 3.01
C LEU A 32 -5.95 6.42 3.44
N ALA A 33 -6.16 7.72 3.23
CA ALA A 33 -7.36 8.42 3.69
C ALA A 33 -8.63 7.90 3.01
N SER A 34 -8.58 7.68 1.68
CA SER A 34 -9.70 7.10 0.95
C SER A 34 -9.97 5.65 1.33
N SER A 35 -8.93 4.83 1.57
CA SER A 35 -9.10 3.44 2.01
C SER A 35 -9.72 3.36 3.40
N ALA A 36 -9.24 4.17 4.35
CA ALA A 36 -9.80 4.26 5.69
C ALA A 36 -11.27 4.68 5.67
N ASP A 37 -11.59 5.72 4.90
CA ASP A 37 -12.96 6.22 4.74
C ASP A 37 -13.89 5.17 4.12
N LEU A 38 -13.48 4.53 3.02
CA LEU A 38 -14.27 3.51 2.34
C LEU A 38 -14.49 2.27 3.20
N PHE A 39 -13.44 1.80 3.88
CA PHE A 39 -13.51 0.68 4.81
C PHE A 39 -14.54 0.95 5.92
N HIS A 40 -14.58 2.18 6.46
CA HIS A 40 -15.55 2.58 7.46
C HIS A 40 -16.98 2.63 6.93
N ARG A 41 -17.16 3.27 5.76
CA ARG A 41 -18.49 3.54 5.20
C ARG A 41 -19.17 2.30 4.63
N TYR A 42 -18.39 1.31 4.23
CA TYR A 42 -18.89 0.08 3.60
C TYR A 42 -18.39 -1.17 4.33
N PRO A 43 -18.82 -1.42 5.58
CA PRO A 43 -18.31 -2.51 6.42
C PRO A 43 -18.62 -3.92 5.89
N ASN A 44 -19.58 -4.02 4.95
CA ASN A 44 -19.96 -5.28 4.30
C ASN A 44 -19.39 -5.44 2.88
N ALA A 45 -18.61 -4.46 2.39
CA ALA A 45 -17.99 -4.56 1.08
C ALA A 45 -16.77 -5.49 1.15
N ASN A 46 -16.58 -6.29 0.10
CA ASN A 46 -15.36 -7.07 -0.09
C ASN A 46 -14.22 -6.16 -0.62
N GLU A 47 -12.99 -6.69 -0.63
CA GLU A 47 -11.81 -6.01 -1.17
C GLU A 47 -12.07 -5.47 -2.59
N GLY A 48 -12.64 -6.28 -3.48
CA GLY A 48 -12.83 -5.89 -4.88
C GLY A 48 -13.78 -4.68 -5.04
N ASP A 49 -14.82 -4.59 -4.23
CA ASP A 49 -15.73 -3.44 -4.21
C ASP A 49 -15.04 -2.19 -3.64
N LEU A 50 -14.31 -2.35 -2.54
CA LEU A 50 -13.53 -1.28 -1.91
C LEU A 50 -12.45 -0.74 -2.86
N SER A 51 -11.74 -1.63 -3.57
CA SER A 51 -10.72 -1.30 -4.56
C SER A 51 -11.29 -0.57 -5.78
N LYS A 52 -12.48 -0.94 -6.27
CA LYS A 52 -13.17 -0.19 -7.34
C LYS A 52 -13.57 1.22 -6.88
N MET A 53 -14.10 1.34 -5.67
CA MET A 53 -14.47 2.65 -5.10
C MET A 53 -13.24 3.53 -4.89
N ARG A 54 -12.16 2.97 -4.32
CA ARG A 54 -10.87 3.66 -4.14
C ARG A 54 -10.32 4.14 -5.47
N SER A 55 -10.29 3.28 -6.48
CA SER A 55 -9.83 3.62 -7.84
C SER A 55 -10.61 4.78 -8.45
N SER A 56 -11.91 4.88 -8.14
CA SER A 56 -12.75 5.99 -8.60
C SER A 56 -12.35 7.30 -7.91
N VAL A 57 -12.10 7.26 -6.60
CA VAL A 57 -11.67 8.42 -5.80
C VAL A 57 -10.29 8.92 -6.24
N VAL A 58 -9.31 8.02 -6.39
CA VAL A 58 -7.91 8.38 -6.67
C VAL A 58 -7.60 8.50 -8.16
N SER A 59 -8.58 8.33 -9.05
CA SER A 59 -8.34 8.42 -10.49
C SER A 59 -7.89 9.82 -10.93
N ASN A 60 -6.94 9.88 -11.87
CA ASN A 60 -6.49 11.14 -12.47
C ASN A 60 -7.65 11.99 -12.99
N GLN A 61 -8.70 11.36 -13.55
CA GLN A 61 -9.88 12.07 -14.02
C GLN A 61 -10.64 12.76 -12.88
N ASN A 62 -10.79 12.08 -11.74
CA ASN A 62 -11.45 12.67 -10.58
C ASN A 62 -10.62 13.79 -9.96
N LEU A 63 -9.31 13.58 -9.81
CA LEU A 63 -8.38 14.59 -9.30
C LEU A 63 -8.29 15.81 -10.22
N PHE A 64 -8.33 15.62 -11.53
CA PHE A 64 -8.43 16.72 -12.48
C PHE A 64 -9.75 17.51 -12.34
N ASN A 65 -10.87 16.82 -12.08
CA ASN A 65 -12.14 17.50 -11.81
C ASN A 65 -12.08 18.31 -10.51
N VAL A 66 -11.40 17.81 -9.47
CA VAL A 66 -11.08 18.58 -8.27
C VAL A 66 -10.26 19.81 -8.64
N ALA A 67 -9.20 19.64 -9.44
CA ALA A 67 -8.35 20.75 -9.84
C ALA A 67 -9.11 21.86 -10.60
N LYS A 68 -10.05 21.47 -11.46
CA LYS A 68 -10.96 22.40 -12.14
C LYS A 68 -11.91 23.11 -11.18
N ARG A 69 -12.49 22.37 -10.22
CA ARG A 69 -13.46 22.91 -9.26
C ARG A 69 -12.84 24.00 -8.37
N PHE A 70 -11.57 23.84 -8.00
CA PHE A 70 -10.83 24.81 -7.18
C PHE A 70 -10.00 25.80 -8.00
N ASP A 71 -10.12 25.79 -9.33
CA ASP A 71 -9.37 26.65 -10.25
C ASP A 71 -7.85 26.65 -9.99
N PHE A 72 -7.27 25.45 -9.73
CA PHE A 72 -5.81 25.34 -9.59
C PHE A 72 -5.06 25.77 -10.85
N GLY A 73 -5.69 25.66 -12.02
CA GLY A 73 -5.17 26.22 -13.27
C GLY A 73 -4.95 27.74 -13.18
N GLY A 74 -5.90 28.48 -12.59
CA GLY A 74 -5.78 29.93 -12.38
C GLY A 74 -4.68 30.35 -11.40
N LEU A 75 -4.30 29.47 -10.48
CA LEU A 75 -3.26 29.72 -9.48
C LEU A 75 -1.83 29.53 -10.00
N MET A 76 -1.66 28.95 -11.18
CA MET A 76 -0.34 28.74 -11.79
C MET A 76 0.11 29.95 -12.64
N PRO A 77 1.43 30.19 -12.78
CA PRO A 77 1.97 31.20 -13.67
C PRO A 77 1.42 31.10 -15.11
N LEU A 78 1.18 32.25 -15.74
CA LEU A 78 0.55 32.34 -17.07
C LEU A 78 1.33 31.61 -18.17
N GLU A 79 2.66 31.47 -18.06
CA GLU A 79 3.46 30.68 -19.01
C GLU A 79 3.17 29.17 -18.94
N ILE A 80 2.66 28.70 -17.79
CA ILE A 80 2.41 27.28 -17.48
C ILE A 80 0.96 26.89 -17.80
N GLN A 81 0.00 27.81 -17.63
CA GLN A 81 -1.44 27.58 -17.85
C GLN A 81 -1.79 27.01 -19.24
N ARG A 82 -1.04 27.39 -20.28
CA ARG A 82 -1.30 27.00 -21.68
C ARG A 82 -0.76 25.63 -22.09
N LYS A 83 -0.01 24.94 -21.21
CA LYS A 83 0.70 23.69 -21.54
C LYS A 83 0.33 22.49 -20.64
N PHE A 84 -0.64 22.62 -19.75
CA PHE A 84 -0.94 21.54 -18.81
C PHE A 84 -1.91 20.52 -19.42
N SER A 85 -1.45 19.27 -19.48
CA SER A 85 -2.30 18.09 -19.68
C SER A 85 -3.18 17.84 -18.45
N GLU A 86 -4.29 17.15 -18.62
CA GLU A 86 -5.17 16.72 -17.51
C GLU A 86 -4.39 15.98 -16.41
N LYS A 87 -3.42 15.14 -16.81
CA LYS A 87 -2.54 14.39 -15.92
C LYS A 87 -1.83 15.31 -14.92
N ARG A 88 -1.05 16.27 -15.39
CA ARG A 88 -0.27 17.15 -14.50
C ARG A 88 -1.14 17.94 -13.51
N LEU A 89 -2.37 18.31 -13.88
CA LEU A 89 -3.29 18.98 -12.94
C LEU A 89 -3.74 18.03 -11.82
N ALA A 90 -3.90 16.73 -12.12
CA ALA A 90 -4.14 15.71 -11.11
C ALA A 90 -2.90 15.54 -10.20
N ASP A 91 -1.71 15.38 -10.79
CA ASP A 91 -0.43 15.27 -10.07
C ASP A 91 -0.23 16.47 -9.11
N PHE A 92 -0.64 17.67 -9.54
CA PHE A 92 -0.60 18.88 -8.71
C PHE A 92 -1.54 18.83 -7.50
N VAL A 93 -2.73 18.23 -7.63
CA VAL A 93 -3.65 18.03 -6.49
C VAL A 93 -3.01 17.11 -5.46
N GLU A 94 -2.35 16.04 -5.90
CA GLU A 94 -1.62 15.13 -5.00
C GLU A 94 -0.47 15.86 -4.32
N ALA A 95 0.33 16.64 -5.06
CA ALA A 95 1.38 17.44 -4.46
C ALA A 95 0.86 18.45 -3.43
N PHE A 96 -0.31 19.05 -3.67
CA PHE A 96 -0.96 19.95 -2.71
C PHE A 96 -1.41 19.21 -1.44
N ILE A 97 -1.93 17.98 -1.57
CA ILE A 97 -2.24 17.10 -0.43
C ILE A 97 -0.95 16.77 0.34
N GLY A 98 0.13 16.38 -0.35
CA GLY A 98 1.43 16.11 0.26
C GLY A 98 2.00 17.31 1.01
N ALA A 99 1.88 18.52 0.46
CA ALA A 99 2.31 19.75 1.13
C ALA A 99 1.46 20.10 2.35
N SER A 100 0.14 19.87 2.29
CA SER A 100 -0.73 19.99 3.46
C SER A 100 -0.27 19.06 4.58
N PHE A 101 0.16 17.83 4.23
CA PHE A 101 0.66 16.88 5.23
C PHE A 101 1.97 17.35 5.85
N VAL A 102 2.93 17.78 5.03
CA VAL A 102 4.23 18.28 5.53
C VAL A 102 4.06 19.50 6.44
N ASN A 103 3.11 20.39 6.13
CA ASN A 103 2.93 21.64 6.88
C ASN A 103 2.00 21.52 8.08
N GLY A 104 0.92 20.74 7.96
CA GLY A 104 -0.19 20.70 8.90
C GLY A 104 -0.55 19.30 9.41
N GLY A 105 0.23 18.28 9.02
CA GLY A 105 0.05 16.90 9.48
C GLY A 105 -1.23 16.24 8.96
N VAL A 106 -1.64 15.19 9.66
CA VAL A 106 -2.79 14.34 9.29
C VAL A 106 -4.10 15.13 9.28
N GLU A 107 -4.35 15.94 10.32
CA GLU A 107 -5.61 16.69 10.47
C GLU A 107 -5.81 17.69 9.33
N SER A 108 -4.81 18.53 9.04
CA SER A 108 -4.88 19.51 7.94
C SER A 108 -5.16 18.82 6.61
N SER A 109 -4.52 17.66 6.39
CA SER A 109 -4.62 16.92 5.13
C SER A 109 -5.98 16.25 4.96
N ILE A 110 -6.57 15.70 6.01
CA ILE A 110 -7.92 15.14 5.93
C ILE A 110 -8.96 16.24 5.75
N ASN A 111 -8.82 17.37 6.45
CA ASN A 111 -9.68 18.54 6.24
C ASN A 111 -9.62 19.04 4.79
N LEU A 112 -8.43 19.05 4.20
CA LEU A 112 -8.24 19.37 2.79
C LEU A 112 -8.94 18.34 1.88
N LEU A 113 -8.73 17.05 2.11
CA LEU A 113 -9.38 15.98 1.33
C LEU A 113 -10.91 16.02 1.43
N HIS A 114 -11.44 16.34 2.62
CA HIS A 114 -12.87 16.55 2.84
C HIS A 114 -13.38 17.76 2.06
N THR A 115 -12.62 18.87 2.07
CA THR A 115 -12.92 20.04 1.24
C THR A 115 -12.90 19.71 -0.25
N PHE A 116 -11.97 18.86 -0.68
CA PHE A 116 -11.91 18.32 -2.04
C PHE A 116 -13.03 17.30 -2.34
N GLY A 117 -13.83 16.90 -1.35
CA GLY A 117 -14.89 15.91 -1.53
C GLY A 117 -14.35 14.54 -1.95
N LEU A 118 -13.10 14.23 -1.59
CA LEU A 118 -12.44 12.96 -1.88
C LEU A 118 -12.67 11.94 -0.76
N VAL A 119 -12.87 12.42 0.47
CA VAL A 119 -13.16 11.59 1.66
C VAL A 119 -14.23 12.28 2.50
N ASN A 120 -14.93 11.52 3.34
CA ASN A 120 -15.84 12.08 4.34
C ASN A 120 -15.12 12.36 5.68
N GLU A 121 -15.78 13.09 6.59
CA GLU A 121 -15.26 13.40 7.94
C GLU A 121 -14.92 12.13 8.74
N THR A 122 -15.50 10.98 8.40
CA THR A 122 -15.19 9.66 8.98
C THR A 122 -13.72 9.25 8.84
N ALA A 123 -13.00 9.78 7.85
CA ALA A 123 -11.56 9.59 7.74
C ALA A 123 -10.79 10.16 8.94
N LEU A 124 -11.25 11.28 9.54
CA LEU A 124 -10.66 11.84 10.76
C LEU A 124 -10.84 10.89 11.95
N THR A 125 -11.95 10.16 12.02
CA THR A 125 -12.20 9.22 13.12
C THR A 125 -11.20 8.07 13.10
N ILE A 126 -10.76 7.63 11.91
CA ILE A 126 -9.81 6.51 11.76
C ILE A 126 -8.36 6.99 11.76
N LEU A 127 -8.07 8.20 11.29
CA LEU A 127 -6.70 8.65 11.10
C LEU A 127 -6.29 9.79 12.03
N GLY A 128 -7.24 10.51 12.61
CA GLY A 128 -7.02 11.71 13.41
C GLY A 128 -6.89 11.42 14.90
N THR A 129 -5.80 11.89 15.49
CA THR A 129 -5.64 11.98 16.95
C THR A 129 -5.59 13.44 17.40
N LYS A 130 -6.62 13.87 18.13
CA LYS A 130 -6.63 14.62 19.41
C LYS A 130 -8.03 15.25 19.58
N ASP A 131 -8.69 15.00 20.71
CA ASP A 131 -10.07 15.39 21.06
C ASP A 131 -11.21 14.53 20.46
N LEU A 132 -11.23 13.24 20.76
CA LEU A 132 -12.49 12.52 20.91
C LEU A 132 -13.14 12.92 22.24
N LYS A 133 -13.71 14.12 22.28
CA LYS A 133 -14.60 14.53 23.38
C LYS A 133 -15.83 13.63 23.38
N SER A 134 -15.84 12.73 24.36
CA SER A 134 -16.97 12.51 25.28
C SER A 134 -18.32 12.12 24.70
N ASP A 135 -18.41 11.22 23.73
CA ASP A 135 -19.59 10.36 23.56
C ASP A 135 -19.35 9.23 22.52
N TRP A 136 -18.22 8.55 22.63
CA TRP A 136 -18.14 7.20 22.08
C TRP A 136 -18.41 6.22 23.22
N SER A 137 -19.67 6.17 23.65
CA SER A 137 -20.18 4.90 24.16
C SER A 137 -20.09 3.93 23.00
N LEU A 138 -19.06 3.10 23.04
CA LEU A 138 -19.11 1.80 22.37
C LEU A 138 -20.42 1.18 22.84
N ASP A 139 -21.47 1.28 22.02
CA ASP A 139 -22.46 0.24 22.06
C ASP A 139 -21.68 -1.03 21.73
N GLU A 140 -21.47 -1.89 22.73
CA GLU A 140 -20.83 -3.18 22.53
C GLU A 140 -21.56 -4.00 21.44
N SER A 141 -22.80 -3.61 21.11
CA SER A 141 -23.58 -4.13 19.97
C SER A 141 -23.14 -3.58 18.59
N ALA A 142 -22.53 -2.40 18.52
CA ALA A 142 -21.97 -1.78 17.31
C ALA A 142 -20.46 -2.05 17.18
N THR A 143 -20.01 -3.21 17.66
CA THR A 143 -18.68 -3.68 17.32
C THR A 143 -18.57 -3.73 15.79
N PHE A 144 -17.47 -3.21 15.22
CA PHE A 144 -17.07 -3.39 13.81
C PHE A 144 -16.84 -4.87 13.43
N ALA A 145 -17.13 -5.79 14.35
CA ALA A 145 -17.33 -7.17 14.04
C ALA A 145 -18.80 -7.30 13.62
N PRO A 146 -19.12 -7.98 12.50
CA PRO A 146 -20.47 -8.56 12.36
C PRO A 146 -20.85 -9.23 13.69
N THR A 147 -22.14 -9.38 13.99
CA THR A 147 -22.62 -10.15 15.14
C THR A 147 -22.16 -11.61 15.01
N ILE A 148 -20.87 -11.84 15.23
CA ILE A 148 -20.16 -13.10 15.05
C ILE A 148 -20.29 -13.77 16.40
N THR A 149 -21.16 -14.75 16.44
CA THR A 149 -21.03 -15.83 17.40
C THR A 149 -19.77 -16.58 17.01
N PHE A 150 -18.64 -16.25 17.65
CA PHE A 150 -17.45 -17.07 17.54
C PHE A 150 -17.81 -18.40 18.19
N SER A 151 -18.03 -19.43 17.37
CA SER A 151 -17.94 -20.80 17.84
C SER A 151 -16.53 -21.00 18.40
N ASN A 152 -16.40 -21.74 19.50
CA ASN A 152 -15.13 -22.11 20.12
C ASN A 152 -14.33 -23.01 19.16
N ASP A 153 -13.76 -22.42 18.12
CA ASP A 153 -13.19 -23.08 16.92
C ASP A 153 -11.70 -23.38 17.05
N GLY A 154 -11.13 -23.17 18.25
CA GLY A 154 -9.75 -23.53 18.57
C GLY A 154 -8.71 -22.54 18.04
N PHE A 155 -9.10 -21.33 17.63
CA PHE A 155 -8.13 -20.28 17.29
C PHE A 155 -7.25 -19.94 18.51
N ASN A 156 -5.95 -20.23 18.40
CA ASN A 156 -5.00 -20.01 19.49
C ASN A 156 -4.37 -18.61 19.38
N LEU A 157 -5.08 -17.61 19.91
CA LEU A 157 -4.63 -16.23 19.95
C LEU A 157 -3.28 -16.10 20.68
N GLU A 158 -3.11 -16.74 21.84
CA GLU A 158 -1.89 -16.63 22.63
C GLU A 158 -0.65 -17.09 21.85
N LYS A 159 -0.77 -18.17 21.07
CA LYS A 159 0.31 -18.66 20.20
C LYS A 159 0.62 -17.63 19.12
N LEU A 160 -0.37 -17.04 18.46
CA LEU A 160 -0.16 -15.99 17.46
C LEU A 160 0.56 -14.78 18.08
N GLU A 161 0.03 -14.27 19.20
CA GLU A 161 0.58 -13.13 19.93
C GLU A 161 2.04 -13.35 20.36
N SER A 162 2.38 -14.57 20.79
CA SER A 162 3.75 -14.95 21.14
C SER A 162 4.70 -14.95 19.94
N ARG A 163 4.20 -15.29 18.74
CA ARG A 163 5.00 -15.31 17.50
C ARG A 163 5.26 -13.90 16.96
N ILE A 164 4.23 -13.06 16.96
CA ILE A 164 4.33 -11.68 16.47
C ILE A 164 4.94 -10.73 17.51
N GLY A 165 4.98 -11.13 18.79
CA GLY A 165 5.47 -10.29 19.89
C GLY A 165 4.51 -9.14 20.24
N TYR A 166 3.21 -9.29 19.97
CA TYR A 166 2.18 -8.26 20.13
C TYR A 166 0.93 -8.86 20.77
N LYS A 167 0.29 -8.11 21.67
CA LYS A 167 -0.96 -8.49 22.33
C LYS A 167 -2.15 -7.75 21.72
N PHE A 168 -3.07 -8.49 21.13
CA PHE A 168 -4.26 -7.92 20.51
C PHE A 168 -5.26 -7.47 21.60
N ARG A 169 -5.73 -6.23 21.49
CA ARG A 169 -6.81 -5.73 22.36
C ARG A 169 -8.17 -6.27 21.97
N ASN A 170 -8.34 -6.57 20.68
CA ASN A 170 -9.57 -7.14 20.13
C ASN A 170 -9.24 -8.45 19.42
N GLU A 171 -9.52 -9.56 20.09
CA GLU A 171 -9.35 -10.91 19.56
C GLU A 171 -10.11 -11.10 18.24
N LYS A 172 -11.27 -10.45 18.06
CA LYS A 172 -12.07 -10.60 16.84
C LYS A 172 -11.33 -10.10 15.60
N LEU A 173 -10.56 -9.03 15.73
CA LEU A 173 -9.74 -8.49 14.62
C LEU A 173 -8.57 -9.42 14.30
N ALA A 174 -7.89 -9.96 15.32
CA ALA A 174 -6.83 -10.96 15.12
C ALA A 174 -7.37 -12.21 14.42
N SER A 175 -8.54 -12.66 14.87
CA SER A 175 -9.28 -13.78 14.32
C SER A 175 -9.62 -13.51 12.84
N GLN A 176 -10.25 -12.37 12.54
CA GLN A 176 -10.59 -11.98 11.16
C GLN A 176 -9.37 -11.90 10.25
N ALA A 177 -8.30 -11.25 10.71
CA ALA A 177 -7.05 -11.15 9.95
C ALA A 177 -6.50 -12.53 9.61
N MET A 178 -6.70 -13.54 10.45
CA MET A 178 -6.25 -14.91 10.21
C MET A 178 -7.28 -15.81 9.48
N THR A 179 -8.35 -15.27 8.90
CA THR A 179 -9.39 -16.06 8.22
C THR A 179 -9.36 -15.91 6.71
N HIS A 180 -9.04 -16.99 6.01
CA HIS A 180 -9.23 -17.04 4.56
C HIS A 180 -10.72 -17.19 4.21
N GLN A 181 -11.16 -16.60 3.09
CA GLN A 181 -12.54 -16.68 2.59
C GLN A 181 -13.09 -18.11 2.47
N SER A 182 -12.22 -19.10 2.25
CA SER A 182 -12.64 -20.50 2.16
C SER A 182 -13.07 -21.10 3.51
N TYR A 183 -12.66 -20.54 4.64
CA TYR A 183 -12.83 -21.15 5.96
C TYR A 183 -14.30 -21.24 6.39
N SER A 184 -15.03 -20.13 6.25
CA SER A 184 -16.45 -20.08 6.59
C SER A 184 -17.10 -18.90 5.89
N LEU A 185 -18.24 -19.16 5.24
CA LEU A 185 -19.07 -18.11 4.63
C LEU A 185 -19.74 -17.18 5.67
N ASN A 186 -19.78 -17.60 6.94
CA ASN A 186 -20.43 -16.86 8.02
C ASN A 186 -19.44 -16.01 8.85
N LEU A 187 -18.15 -16.10 8.57
CA LEU A 187 -17.10 -15.32 9.24
C LEU A 187 -16.52 -14.31 8.25
N PRO A 188 -16.16 -13.09 8.70
CA PRO A 188 -15.48 -12.16 7.83
C PRO A 188 -14.09 -12.69 7.48
N SER A 189 -13.72 -12.54 6.21
CA SER A 189 -12.39 -12.84 5.70
C SER A 189 -11.42 -11.70 6.05
N TYR A 190 -10.13 -11.97 5.86
CA TYR A 190 -9.07 -10.98 6.01
C TYR A 190 -9.08 -9.91 4.91
N GLU A 191 -9.77 -10.12 3.79
CA GLU A 191 -9.66 -9.33 2.54
C GLU A 191 -9.98 -7.83 2.74
N ALA A 192 -10.97 -7.51 3.56
CA ALA A 192 -11.27 -6.10 3.88
C ALA A 192 -10.13 -5.46 4.71
N LEU A 193 -9.49 -6.22 5.60
CA LEU A 193 -8.35 -5.75 6.37
C LEU A 193 -7.09 -5.66 5.50
N GLU A 194 -6.91 -6.57 4.53
CA GLU A 194 -5.86 -6.52 3.50
C GLU A 194 -5.95 -5.20 2.73
N PHE A 195 -7.15 -4.85 2.23
CA PHE A 195 -7.38 -3.57 1.54
C PHE A 195 -6.93 -2.35 2.35
N LEU A 196 -7.27 -2.31 3.65
CA LEU A 196 -6.84 -1.21 4.53
C LEU A 196 -5.33 -1.28 4.80
N GLY A 197 -4.82 -2.49 5.04
CA GLY A 197 -3.43 -2.79 5.35
C GLY A 197 -2.46 -2.40 4.24
N ASP A 198 -2.80 -2.69 2.99
CA ASP A 198 -2.08 -2.25 1.78
C ASP A 198 -1.81 -0.73 1.82
N ALA A 199 -2.86 0.07 2.04
CA ALA A 199 -2.73 1.52 2.08
C ALA A 199 -1.96 2.04 3.31
N VAL A 200 -2.10 1.36 4.46
CA VAL A 200 -1.33 1.69 5.67
C VAL A 200 0.15 1.39 5.48
N LEU A 201 0.48 0.24 4.89
CA LEU A 201 1.85 -0.19 4.62
C LEU A 201 2.55 0.75 3.67
N ASP A 202 1.88 1.04 2.56
CA ASP A 202 2.36 1.97 1.55
C ASP A 202 2.65 3.35 2.16
N TRP A 203 1.74 3.87 2.98
CA TRP A 203 1.92 5.14 3.67
C TRP A 203 3.08 5.15 4.68
N ILE A 204 3.22 4.12 5.51
CA ILE A 204 4.30 4.02 6.50
C ILE A 204 5.66 4.00 5.79
N VAL A 205 5.79 3.15 4.77
CA VAL A 205 7.01 3.05 3.97
C VAL A 205 7.29 4.37 3.27
N MET A 206 6.28 4.99 2.67
CA MET A 206 6.47 6.24 1.95
C MET A 206 6.89 7.39 2.89
N GLN A 207 6.27 7.51 4.06
CA GLN A 207 6.71 8.47 5.06
C GLN A 207 8.17 8.25 5.47
N TYR A 208 8.57 7.00 5.74
CA TYR A 208 9.94 6.69 6.10
C TYR A 208 10.93 7.07 4.99
N LEU A 209 10.64 6.65 3.75
CA LEU A 209 11.51 6.92 2.60
C LEU A 209 11.59 8.42 2.29
N PHE A 210 10.48 9.15 2.37
CA PHE A 210 10.41 10.59 2.10
C PHE A 210 11.26 11.41 3.08
N HIS A 211 11.25 11.07 4.36
CA HIS A 211 12.03 11.75 5.39
C HIS A 211 13.50 11.32 5.41
N THR A 212 13.77 10.02 5.23
CA THR A 212 15.12 9.45 5.28
C THR A 212 15.95 9.85 4.06
N TYR A 213 15.33 9.88 2.88
CA TYR A 213 15.98 10.18 1.60
C TYR A 213 15.53 11.52 1.04
N SER A 214 15.80 12.60 1.79
CA SER A 214 15.36 13.96 1.46
C SER A 214 15.96 14.53 0.17
N THR A 215 17.12 14.02 -0.26
CA THR A 215 17.84 14.46 -1.46
C THR A 215 17.66 13.53 -2.67
N LEU A 216 16.91 12.44 -2.50
CA LEU A 216 16.71 11.45 -3.56
C LEU A 216 15.70 11.95 -4.58
N SER A 217 15.96 11.68 -5.86
CA SER A 217 15.06 12.07 -6.95
C SER A 217 13.72 11.32 -6.86
N PRO A 218 12.61 11.92 -7.34
CA PRO A 218 11.27 11.31 -7.34
C PRO A 218 11.24 9.91 -7.96
N ASP A 219 11.93 9.71 -9.09
CA ASP A 219 12.00 8.42 -9.76
C ASP A 219 12.61 7.34 -8.86
N LYS A 220 13.77 7.64 -8.25
CA LYS A 220 14.45 6.70 -7.35
C LYS A 220 13.63 6.46 -6.08
N LEU A 221 12.89 7.45 -5.61
CA LEU A 221 11.99 7.32 -4.46
C LEU A 221 10.83 6.36 -4.77
N THR A 222 10.26 6.46 -5.98
CA THR A 222 9.25 5.53 -6.50
C THR A 222 9.82 4.12 -6.63
N ASP A 223 11.06 3.97 -7.08
CA ASP A 223 11.73 2.66 -7.19
C ASP A 223 11.89 1.99 -5.83
N LEU A 224 12.31 2.76 -4.83
CA LEU A 224 12.43 2.26 -3.46
C LEU A 224 11.07 1.88 -2.88
N ARG A 225 10.03 2.69 -3.11
CA ARG A 225 8.66 2.39 -2.68
C ARG A 225 8.18 1.05 -3.25
N GLN A 226 8.28 0.86 -4.57
CA GLN A 226 7.85 -0.37 -5.25
C GLN A 226 8.60 -1.61 -4.81
N ALA A 227 9.88 -1.48 -4.50
CA ALA A 227 10.67 -2.62 -4.07
C ALA A 227 10.49 -2.92 -2.57
N ALA A 228 10.20 -1.91 -1.75
CA ALA A 228 9.88 -2.06 -0.34
C ALA A 228 8.49 -2.67 -0.11
N VAL A 229 7.48 -2.18 -0.83
CA VAL A 229 6.08 -2.60 -0.73
C VAL A 229 5.80 -3.60 -1.85
N ASN A 230 6.10 -4.87 -1.61
CA ASN A 230 5.75 -5.93 -2.54
C ASN A 230 5.33 -7.20 -1.81
N ASN A 231 4.35 -7.90 -2.38
CA ASN A 231 3.74 -9.09 -1.79
C ASN A 231 4.76 -10.22 -1.55
N GLU A 232 5.82 -10.34 -2.36
CA GLU A 232 6.87 -11.35 -2.16
C GLU A 232 7.67 -11.11 -0.87
N SER A 233 8.04 -9.85 -0.60
CA SER A 233 8.67 -9.45 0.66
C SER A 233 7.76 -9.79 1.84
N PHE A 234 6.47 -9.47 1.75
CA PHE A 234 5.49 -9.76 2.79
C PHE A 234 5.27 -11.26 3.00
N CYS A 235 5.27 -12.06 1.94
CA CYS A 235 5.22 -13.51 2.04
C CYS A 235 6.45 -14.08 2.78
N ARG A 236 7.66 -13.66 2.40
CA ARG A 236 8.90 -14.11 3.07
C ARG A 236 8.86 -13.78 4.56
N LEU A 237 8.29 -12.62 4.90
CA LEU A 237 8.08 -12.17 6.27
C LEU A 237 7.07 -13.03 7.02
N ALA A 238 5.90 -13.24 6.44
CA ALA A 238 4.85 -14.09 6.98
C ALA A 238 5.38 -15.50 7.30
N VAL A 239 6.18 -16.08 6.39
CA VAL A 239 6.83 -17.38 6.60
C VAL A 239 7.85 -17.32 7.75
N SER A 240 8.68 -16.26 7.78
CA SER A 240 9.75 -16.13 8.79
C SER A 240 9.24 -16.02 10.22
N ILE A 241 8.05 -15.46 10.42
CA ILE A 241 7.39 -15.35 11.73
C ILE A 241 6.39 -16.48 11.99
N GLY A 242 6.18 -17.37 11.01
CA GLY A 242 5.34 -18.56 11.14
C GLY A 242 3.84 -18.30 11.00
N LEU A 243 3.40 -17.22 10.34
CA LEU A 243 1.98 -16.88 10.19
C LEU A 243 1.16 -17.97 9.49
N GLN A 244 1.79 -18.73 8.59
CA GLN A 244 1.14 -19.83 7.87
C GLN A 244 0.55 -20.89 8.82
N GLU A 245 1.12 -21.06 10.02
CA GLU A 245 0.59 -22.00 11.02
C GLU A 245 -0.70 -21.51 11.70
N HIS A 246 -1.03 -20.24 11.54
CA HIS A 246 -2.15 -19.57 12.19
C HIS A 246 -3.30 -19.25 11.23
N LEU A 247 -3.10 -19.42 9.93
CA LEU A 247 -4.11 -19.20 8.91
C LEU A 247 -5.24 -20.23 9.03
N ARG A 248 -6.47 -19.74 9.16
CA ARG A 248 -7.69 -20.55 9.13
C ARG A 248 -8.17 -20.70 7.70
N HIS A 249 -8.12 -21.93 7.19
CA HIS A 249 -8.59 -22.28 5.85
C HIS A 249 -9.05 -23.74 5.82
N ILE A 250 -9.81 -24.14 4.79
CA ILE A 250 -10.19 -25.55 4.59
C ILE A 250 -8.98 -26.30 4.03
N HIS A 251 -8.69 -27.50 4.52
CA HIS A 251 -7.62 -28.33 3.97
C HIS A 251 -7.87 -28.61 2.47
N GLY A 252 -6.91 -28.22 1.62
CA GLY A 252 -6.96 -28.40 0.16
C GLY A 252 -7.62 -27.28 -0.65
N SER A 253 -8.18 -26.23 -0.02
CA SER A 253 -8.70 -25.05 -0.75
C SER A 253 -7.58 -24.07 -1.12
N CYS A 254 -6.60 -23.89 -0.24
CA CYS A 254 -5.36 -23.18 -0.56
C CYS A 254 -4.35 -24.21 -1.07
N ARG A 255 -4.20 -24.33 -2.40
CA ARG A 255 -3.03 -25.03 -2.96
C ARG A 255 -1.83 -24.12 -2.72
N CYS A 256 -1.07 -24.43 -1.67
CA CYS A 256 0.23 -23.82 -1.40
C CYS A 256 1.17 -23.89 -2.63
N ASP A 257 0.91 -24.80 -3.57
CA ASP A 257 1.65 -24.97 -4.83
C ASP A 257 1.32 -23.94 -5.93
N THR A 258 0.17 -23.23 -5.87
CA THR A 258 -0.22 -22.25 -6.92
C THR A 258 -0.57 -20.85 -6.39
N GLU A 259 -1.08 -20.74 -5.15
CA GLU A 259 -1.51 -19.46 -4.55
C GLU A 259 -0.78 -19.14 -3.22
N GLY A 260 0.05 -20.07 -2.73
CA GLY A 260 0.73 -19.99 -1.43
C GLY A 260 1.50 -18.69 -1.17
N PRO A 261 2.26 -18.12 -2.15
CA PRO A 261 3.00 -16.89 -1.93
C PRO A 261 2.10 -15.67 -1.74
N LYS A 262 0.99 -15.60 -2.50
CA LYS A 262 0.13 -14.41 -2.52
C LYS A 262 -0.64 -14.27 -1.21
N VAL A 263 -1.33 -15.34 -0.80
CA VAL A 263 -2.17 -15.37 0.41
C VAL A 263 -1.39 -14.98 1.66
N LEU A 264 -0.11 -15.36 1.76
CA LEU A 264 0.72 -15.01 2.92
C LEU A 264 1.14 -13.54 2.93
N GLY A 265 1.33 -12.92 1.76
CA GLY A 265 1.50 -11.47 1.66
C GLY A 265 0.21 -10.73 2.04
N ASP A 266 -0.92 -11.15 1.49
CA ASP A 266 -2.25 -10.57 1.76
C ASP A 266 -2.59 -10.68 3.27
N LEU A 267 -2.24 -11.81 3.89
CA LEU A 267 -2.38 -12.05 5.34
C LEU A 267 -1.56 -11.06 6.19
N PHE A 268 -0.34 -10.77 5.73
CA PHE A 268 0.53 -9.81 6.39
C PHE A 268 -0.04 -8.39 6.29
N GLU A 269 -0.56 -8.02 5.13
CA GLU A 269 -1.26 -6.74 4.92
C GLU A 269 -2.49 -6.65 5.84
N ALA A 270 -3.31 -7.70 5.91
CA ALA A 270 -4.47 -7.75 6.79
C ALA A 270 -4.12 -7.60 8.27
N LEU A 271 -3.01 -8.18 8.74
CA LEU A 271 -2.51 -7.96 10.09
C LEU A 271 -2.17 -6.50 10.36
N VAL A 272 -1.54 -5.83 9.40
CA VAL A 272 -1.18 -4.41 9.54
C VAL A 272 -2.43 -3.54 9.53
N GLY A 273 -3.42 -3.86 8.70
CA GLY A 273 -4.74 -3.23 8.74
C GLY A 273 -5.41 -3.39 10.11
N ALA A 274 -5.35 -4.58 10.70
CA ALA A 274 -5.86 -4.83 12.05
C ALA A 274 -5.12 -4.01 13.12
N PHE A 275 -3.79 -3.92 13.05
CA PHE A 275 -2.99 -3.11 13.98
C PHE A 275 -3.34 -1.62 13.89
N MET A 276 -3.55 -1.11 12.68
CA MET A 276 -3.95 0.28 12.50
C MET A 276 -5.25 0.58 13.23
N LEU A 277 -6.28 -0.26 13.06
CA LEU A 277 -7.58 -0.09 13.74
C LEU A 277 -7.45 -0.16 15.27
N ILE A 278 -6.54 -0.98 15.80
CA ILE A 278 -6.29 -1.03 17.24
C ILE A 278 -5.67 0.28 17.74
N ARG A 279 -4.79 0.90 16.97
CA ARG A 279 -4.15 2.18 17.29
C ARG A 279 -5.18 3.32 17.39
N VAL A 280 -6.23 3.31 16.56
CA VAL A 280 -7.36 4.28 16.62
C VAL A 280 -8.15 4.17 17.92
N THR A 281 -8.31 2.94 18.44
CA THR A 281 -9.09 2.66 19.65
C THR A 281 -8.31 2.87 20.96
N ALA A 282 -7.02 3.23 20.88
CA ALA A 282 -6.11 3.29 22.03
C ALA A 282 -5.81 4.72 22.47
N CYS A 283 -6.23 5.09 23.69
CA CYS A 283 -5.94 6.42 24.26
C CYS A 283 -4.46 6.60 24.69
N ASP A 284 -3.73 5.53 24.97
CA ASP A 284 -2.37 5.61 25.50
C ASP A 284 -1.48 4.44 25.03
N SER A 285 -0.20 4.74 24.77
CA SER A 285 0.93 3.91 24.31
C SER A 285 1.10 3.69 22.79
N VAL A 286 1.41 4.79 22.09
CA VAL A 286 1.87 4.80 20.69
C VAL A 286 3.26 4.14 20.49
N ALA A 287 4.08 4.05 21.55
CA ALA A 287 5.49 3.70 21.46
C ALA A 287 5.80 2.22 21.18
N SER A 288 4.91 1.28 21.55
CA SER A 288 5.13 -0.16 21.33
C SER A 288 4.98 -0.55 19.86
N ASP A 289 4.02 0.07 19.17
CA ASP A 289 3.61 -0.30 17.81
C ASP A 289 4.62 0.24 16.79
N GLU A 290 5.12 1.47 17.04
CA GLU A 290 6.22 2.05 16.27
C GLU A 290 7.54 1.30 16.45
N ALA A 291 7.82 0.73 17.63
CA ALA A 291 9.03 -0.07 17.85
C ALA A 291 8.99 -1.43 17.11
N LEU A 292 7.82 -2.10 17.11
CA LEU A 292 7.58 -3.32 16.34
C LEU A 292 7.72 -3.07 14.84
N LEU A 293 7.08 -2.02 14.34
CA LEU A 293 7.14 -1.64 12.93
C LEU A 293 8.56 -1.17 12.56
N SER A 294 9.21 -0.29 13.33
CA SER A 294 10.55 0.21 13.01
C SER A 294 11.65 -0.87 13.03
N GLY A 295 11.62 -1.78 14.01
CA GLY A 295 12.53 -2.94 14.05
C GLY A 295 12.30 -3.92 12.90
N PHE A 296 11.05 -4.05 12.46
CA PHE A 296 10.64 -4.84 11.30
C PHE A 296 11.09 -4.21 9.98
N TRP A 297 10.90 -2.89 9.81
CA TRP A 297 11.22 -2.16 8.58
C TRP A 297 12.71 -1.99 8.32
N LEU A 298 13.52 -1.73 9.36
CA LEU A 298 14.98 -1.59 9.24
C LEU A 298 15.65 -2.83 8.63
N ARG A 299 15.01 -4.01 8.74
CA ARG A 299 15.54 -5.28 8.22
C ARG A 299 15.23 -5.53 6.74
N PHE A 300 14.19 -4.90 6.18
CA PHE A 300 13.69 -5.22 4.82
C PHE A 300 13.50 -4.00 3.91
N VAL A 301 13.27 -2.81 4.46
CA VAL A 301 13.20 -1.52 3.74
C VAL A 301 14.55 -0.82 3.91
N ASN A 302 15.60 -1.51 3.46
CA ASN A 302 16.96 -0.96 3.43
C ASN A 302 17.35 -0.72 1.97
N PRO A 303 17.54 0.53 1.53
CA PRO A 303 17.95 0.83 0.15
C PRO A 303 19.38 0.40 -0.20
N LEU A 304 20.17 -0.04 0.79
CA LEU A 304 21.43 -0.73 0.53
C LEU A 304 21.23 -2.19 0.13
N VAL A 305 20.03 -2.76 0.33
CA VAL A 305 19.65 -4.15 0.00
C VAL A 305 18.66 -4.19 -1.17
N VAL A 306 17.88 -3.12 -1.36
CA VAL A 306 16.96 -2.97 -2.49
C VAL A 306 17.75 -2.69 -3.78
N SER A 307 18.28 -3.76 -4.39
CA SER A 307 18.69 -3.71 -5.79
C SER A 307 17.43 -3.60 -6.67
N LYS A 308 17.46 -2.76 -7.71
CA LYS A 308 16.40 -2.74 -8.73
C LYS A 308 16.12 -4.17 -9.20
N SER A 309 14.84 -4.56 -9.35
CA SER A 309 14.47 -5.86 -9.93
C SER A 309 15.24 -6.08 -11.23
N PRO A 310 15.95 -7.21 -11.43
CA PRO A 310 16.74 -7.46 -12.64
C PRO A 310 15.95 -7.28 -13.94
N VAL A 311 14.68 -7.70 -13.95
CA VAL A 311 13.73 -7.45 -15.05
C VAL A 311 13.59 -5.97 -15.36
N ARG A 312 13.47 -5.14 -14.33
CA ARG A 312 13.27 -3.70 -14.51
C ARG A 312 14.52 -3.04 -15.07
N GLN A 313 15.69 -3.42 -14.58
CA GLN A 313 16.96 -2.92 -15.11
C GLN A 313 17.14 -3.31 -16.59
N MET A 314 16.73 -4.52 -16.98
CA MET A 314 16.70 -4.96 -18.37
C MET A 314 15.77 -4.09 -19.22
N HIS A 315 14.52 -3.85 -18.79
CA HIS A 315 13.59 -2.98 -19.51
C HIS A 315 14.13 -1.56 -19.70
N GLU A 316 14.71 -0.97 -18.65
CA GLU A 316 15.34 0.35 -18.71
C GLU A 316 16.54 0.36 -19.67
N HIS A 317 17.36 -0.70 -19.69
CA HIS A 317 18.46 -0.84 -20.63
C HIS A 317 17.98 -0.97 -22.08
N LEU A 318 16.98 -1.81 -22.34
CA LEU A 318 16.41 -2.03 -23.67
C LEU A 318 15.79 -0.74 -24.25
N GLN A 319 15.08 0.03 -23.43
CA GLN A 319 14.59 1.36 -23.82
C GLN A 319 15.72 2.34 -24.12
N SER A 320 16.81 2.30 -23.34
CA SER A 320 17.96 3.20 -23.55
C SER A 320 18.68 2.97 -24.89
N ILE A 321 18.59 1.74 -25.42
CA ILE A 321 19.16 1.36 -26.72
C ILE A 321 18.12 1.38 -27.85
N GLY A 322 16.88 1.81 -27.57
CA GLY A 322 15.85 2.12 -28.58
C GLY A 322 14.77 1.06 -28.80
N PHE A 323 14.65 0.04 -27.95
CA PHE A 323 13.56 -0.94 -28.02
C PHE A 323 12.32 -0.48 -27.25
N GLU A 324 11.14 -0.79 -27.79
CA GLU A 324 9.85 -0.53 -27.15
C GLU A 324 9.44 -1.67 -26.20
N THR A 325 8.57 -1.38 -25.23
CA THR A 325 8.19 -2.34 -24.18
C THR A 325 7.44 -3.57 -24.68
N ASP A 326 6.73 -3.45 -25.78
CA ASP A 326 5.95 -4.52 -26.42
C ASP A 326 6.82 -5.47 -27.26
N GLU A 327 8.07 -5.09 -27.54
CA GLU A 327 9.07 -5.95 -28.18
C GLU A 327 9.64 -7.00 -27.21
N VAL A 328 9.32 -6.92 -25.92
CA VAL A 328 9.74 -7.88 -24.88
C VAL A 328 8.56 -8.70 -24.39
N TRP A 329 8.66 -10.03 -24.51
CA TRP A 329 7.62 -10.95 -24.04
C TRP A 329 8.20 -12.16 -23.31
N TYR A 330 7.34 -12.90 -22.63
CA TYR A 330 7.74 -13.96 -21.70
C TYR A 330 7.02 -15.27 -22.01
N GLN A 331 7.77 -16.36 -21.99
CA GLN A 331 7.23 -17.71 -22.06
C GLN A 331 7.43 -18.43 -20.73
N PHE A 332 6.38 -19.08 -20.22
CA PHE A 332 6.46 -19.87 -18.98
C PHE A 332 6.26 -21.35 -19.28
N SER A 333 7.04 -22.18 -18.60
CA SER A 333 6.82 -23.62 -18.52
C SER A 333 6.97 -24.09 -17.07
N GLU A 334 6.44 -25.26 -16.77
CA GLU A 334 6.47 -25.85 -15.43
C GLU A 334 6.86 -27.32 -15.55
N ILE A 335 7.90 -27.72 -14.80
CA ILE A 335 8.42 -29.09 -14.77
C ILE A 335 8.72 -29.42 -13.31
N ASP A 336 8.13 -30.51 -12.79
CA ASP A 336 8.36 -30.99 -11.42
C ASP A 336 8.22 -29.91 -10.33
N SER A 337 7.15 -29.09 -10.42
CA SER A 337 6.86 -27.98 -9.50
C SER A 337 7.90 -26.85 -9.49
N VAL A 338 8.77 -26.79 -10.50
CA VAL A 338 9.69 -25.68 -10.78
C VAL A 338 9.18 -24.93 -12.01
N PHE A 339 8.99 -23.62 -11.87
CA PHE A 339 8.62 -22.74 -12.98
C PHE A 339 9.87 -22.30 -13.74
N CYS A 340 9.85 -22.39 -15.06
CA CYS A 340 10.85 -21.84 -15.95
C CYS A 340 10.25 -20.64 -16.70
N CYS A 341 10.97 -19.52 -16.73
CA CYS A 341 10.64 -18.35 -17.54
C CYS A 341 11.73 -18.13 -18.59
N LYS A 342 11.30 -17.96 -19.84
CA LYS A 342 12.14 -17.47 -20.94
C LYS A 342 11.72 -16.06 -21.29
N ILE A 343 12.70 -15.17 -21.42
CA ILE A 343 12.51 -13.77 -21.80
C ILE A 343 12.95 -13.64 -23.26
N PHE A 344 12.06 -13.10 -24.09
CA PHE A 344 12.29 -12.87 -25.49
C PHE A 344 12.34 -11.37 -25.78
N LEU A 345 13.30 -10.96 -26.60
CA LEU A 345 13.31 -9.68 -27.29
C LEU A 345 13.09 -9.97 -28.78
N LEU A 346 11.99 -9.45 -29.33
CA LEU A 346 11.47 -9.84 -30.65
C LEU A 346 11.31 -11.36 -30.71
N ASP A 347 12.07 -12.07 -31.54
CA ASP A 347 12.04 -13.53 -31.67
C ASP A 347 13.23 -14.24 -31.01
N THR A 348 14.10 -13.48 -30.32
CA THR A 348 15.33 -14.01 -29.73
C THR A 348 15.15 -14.24 -28.24
N ASN A 349 15.38 -15.47 -27.78
CA ASN A 349 15.49 -15.75 -26.35
C ASN A 349 16.76 -15.10 -25.82
N ILE A 350 16.61 -14.14 -24.92
CA ILE A 350 17.72 -13.38 -24.34
C ILE A 350 18.07 -13.91 -22.93
N ALA A 351 17.12 -14.45 -22.18
CA ALA A 351 17.39 -14.97 -20.83
C ALA A 351 16.42 -16.11 -20.48
N GLU A 352 16.89 -17.06 -19.70
CA GLU A 352 16.08 -18.16 -19.18
C GLU A 352 16.44 -18.40 -17.71
N ASP A 353 15.43 -18.53 -16.87
CA ASP A 353 15.64 -18.75 -15.44
C ASP A 353 14.51 -19.60 -14.84
N THR A 354 14.78 -20.20 -13.68
CA THR A 354 13.87 -21.08 -12.97
C THR A 354 13.58 -20.58 -11.57
N GLY A 355 12.44 -20.95 -11.02
CA GLY A 355 12.07 -20.54 -9.67
C GLY A 355 10.86 -21.29 -9.13
N ASN A 356 10.70 -21.23 -7.82
CA ASN A 356 9.58 -21.87 -7.11
C ASN A 356 8.23 -21.18 -7.36
N SER A 357 8.21 -20.08 -8.13
CA SER A 357 7.01 -19.41 -8.62
C SER A 357 7.30 -18.74 -9.97
N ARG A 358 6.25 -18.46 -10.76
CA ARG A 358 6.37 -17.69 -12.02
C ARG A 358 7.01 -16.32 -11.86
N GLN A 359 6.97 -15.75 -10.66
CA GLN A 359 7.48 -14.41 -10.37
C GLN A 359 8.96 -14.46 -9.94
N LEU A 360 9.34 -15.53 -9.23
CA LEU A 360 10.75 -15.83 -8.91
C LEU A 360 11.53 -16.26 -10.15
N SER A 361 10.94 -17.08 -11.02
CA SER A 361 11.58 -17.51 -12.27
C SER A 361 11.83 -16.36 -13.25
N LYS A 362 11.25 -15.18 -13.02
CA LYS A 362 11.55 -13.96 -13.80
C LYS A 362 12.79 -13.20 -13.30
N ARG A 363 13.25 -13.44 -12.07
CA ARG A 363 14.01 -12.44 -11.31
C ARG A 363 15.48 -12.75 -11.05
N GLU A 364 15.92 -14.02 -10.95
CA GLU A 364 17.24 -14.28 -10.38
C GLU A 364 18.41 -14.11 -11.36
N HIS A 365 18.24 -14.36 -12.67
CA HIS A 365 19.36 -14.42 -13.64
C HIS A 365 19.20 -13.61 -14.94
N VAL A 366 18.48 -12.48 -14.92
CA VAL A 366 18.33 -11.61 -16.11
C VAL A 366 19.67 -10.95 -16.56
N PHE A 367 20.75 -11.08 -15.78
CA PHE A 367 22.03 -10.39 -15.98
C PHE A 367 23.25 -11.29 -16.32
N GLU A 368 23.07 -12.29 -17.18
CA GLU A 368 24.21 -12.91 -17.88
C GLU A 368 24.38 -12.42 -19.34
N LEU A 369 23.77 -11.28 -19.70
CA LEU A 369 23.88 -10.64 -21.01
C LEU A 369 24.83 -9.44 -21.03
#